data_AF-A0A2D4LZ54-F1
#
_entry.id   AF-A0A2D4LZ54-F1
#
_cell.length_a   1.000
_cell.length_b   1.000
_cell.length_c   1.000
_cell.angle_alpha   90.00
_cell.angle_beta   90.00
_cell.angle_gamma   90.00
#
_symmetry.space_group_name_H-M   'P 1'
#
loop_
_entity.id
_entity.type
_entity.pdbx_description
1 polymer ?
#
loop_
_entity_poly.entity_id
_entity_poly.type
_entity_poly.pdbx_seq_one_letter_code
_entity_poly.pdbx_strand_id
1 'polypeptide(L)'
;VLSLPNVEKPFHLFVSTEKGVALGVLAQTWAGQKKPVAYLSEILDPVAQGWPTCIQAIAAVALLVKKSEKIMLGRALIVSSPHQIRALLRQKAGRWLTDSRLLKYESMLLDHPDLVITTDNTLNPVQFLNKV
;
A
#
# COMPACT_ATOMS: atom_id res chain seq x y z
N VAL A 1 -13.58 -11.56 11.08
CA VAL A 1 -13.03 -11.37 12.45
C VAL A 1 -11.63 -10.79 12.33
N LEU A 2 -11.29 -9.76 13.12
CA LEU A 2 -9.96 -9.14 13.14
C LEU A 2 -9.08 -9.75 14.23
N SER A 3 -7.77 -9.69 14.04
CA SER A 3 -6.76 -10.10 15.03
C SER A 3 -6.10 -8.86 15.66
N LEU A 4 -5.73 -8.96 16.94
CA LEU A 4 -4.98 -7.90 17.61
C LEU A 4 -3.57 -7.78 17.01
N PRO A 5 -3.03 -6.56 16.84
CA PRO A 5 -1.67 -6.37 16.37
C PRO A 5 -0.66 -6.97 17.34
N ASN A 6 0.27 -7.77 16.84
CA ASN A 6 1.41 -8.27 17.60
C ASN A 6 2.70 -7.61 17.10
N VAL A 7 3.34 -6.82 17.96
CA VAL A 7 4.53 -6.02 17.61
C VAL A 7 5.79 -6.85 17.32
N GLU A 8 5.81 -8.13 17.68
CA GLU A 8 6.94 -9.02 17.42
C GLU A 8 6.90 -9.65 16.02
N LYS A 9 5.77 -9.52 15.32
CA LYS A 9 5.57 -10.10 13.99
C LYS A 9 5.61 -9.01 12.92
N PRO A 10 6.18 -9.29 11.74
CA PRO A 10 6.12 -8.35 10.62
C PRO A 10 4.68 -8.15 10.15
N PHE A 11 4.41 -6.96 9.65
CA PHE A 11 3.11 -6.63 9.05
C PHE A 11 3.16 -6.81 7.53
N HIS A 12 2.04 -7.26 6.98
CA HIS A 12 1.80 -7.35 5.55
C HIS A 12 0.66 -6.41 5.19
N LEU A 13 0.93 -5.42 4.34
CA LEU A 13 -0.08 -4.52 3.81
C LEU A 13 -0.33 -4.87 2.35
N PHE A 14 -1.52 -5.36 2.05
CA PHE A 14 -1.96 -5.53 0.67
C PHE A 14 -2.67 -4.27 0.22
N VAL A 15 -2.36 -3.77 -0.97
CA VAL A 15 -2.91 -2.52 -1.49
C VAL A 15 -3.48 -2.70 -2.89
N SER A 16 -4.67 -2.15 -3.12
CA SER A 16 -5.27 -1.99 -4.44
C SER A 16 -5.91 -0.61 -4.59
N THR A 17 -6.18 -0.23 -5.82
CA THR A 17 -6.93 0.99 -6.15
C THR A 17 -8.17 0.63 -6.95
N GLU A 18 -9.32 1.13 -6.54
CA GLU A 18 -10.55 1.02 -7.32
C GLU A 18 -11.27 2.37 -7.34
N LYS A 19 -11.63 2.84 -8.53
CA LYS A 19 -12.42 4.07 -8.75
C LYS A 19 -11.91 5.29 -7.95
N GLY A 20 -10.59 5.49 -7.89
CA GLY A 20 -9.98 6.60 -7.16
C GLY A 20 -9.94 6.42 -5.63
N VAL A 21 -10.20 5.22 -5.12
CA VAL A 21 -10.11 4.86 -3.71
C VAL A 21 -8.93 3.92 -3.50
N ALA A 22 -8.08 4.25 -2.56
CA ALA A 22 -7.04 3.37 -2.04
C ALA A 22 -7.68 2.39 -1.04
N LEU A 23 -7.45 1.11 -1.24
CA LEU A 23 -7.97 0.04 -0.41
C LEU A 23 -6.81 -0.82 0.08
N GLY A 24 -6.87 -1.21 1.35
CA GLY A 24 -5.80 -1.97 1.98
C GLY A 24 -6.28 -2.97 3.01
N VAL A 25 -5.59 -4.10 3.07
CA VAL A 25 -5.72 -5.09 4.14
C VAL A 25 -4.37 -5.15 4.85
N LEU A 26 -4.34 -4.72 6.10
CA LEU A 26 -3.20 -4.92 6.99
C LEU A 26 -3.38 -6.27 7.69
N ALA A 27 -2.39 -7.15 7.58
CA ALA A 27 -2.46 -8.52 8.09
C ALA A 27 -1.14 -8.94 8.74
N GLN A 28 -1.20 -9.98 9.56
CA GLN A 28 -0.03 -10.63 10.16
C GLN A 28 -0.14 -12.14 10.03
N THR A 29 1.00 -12.82 10.03
CA THR A 29 1.04 -14.29 9.95
C THR A 29 0.87 -14.91 11.34
N TRP A 30 -0.23 -15.63 11.51
CA TRP A 30 -0.60 -16.39 12.71
C TRP A 30 -0.75 -17.87 12.35
N ALA A 31 0.08 -18.73 12.95
CA ALA A 31 0.07 -20.17 12.69
C ALA A 31 0.08 -20.53 11.19
N GLY A 32 0.91 -19.85 10.39
CA GLY A 32 1.03 -20.07 8.94
C GLY A 32 -0.05 -19.38 8.08
N GLN A 33 -1.07 -18.77 8.69
CA GLN A 33 -2.13 -18.06 7.96
C GLN A 33 -2.03 -16.55 8.14
N LYS A 34 -2.24 -15.79 7.06
CA LYS A 34 -2.36 -14.33 7.13
C LYS A 34 -3.73 -13.97 7.71
N LYS A 35 -3.75 -13.40 8.92
CA LYS A 35 -4.98 -12.90 9.55
C LYS A 35 -5.04 -11.38 9.46
N PRO A 36 -6.19 -10.80 9.11
CA PRO A 36 -6.35 -9.36 9.03
C PRO A 36 -6.28 -8.74 10.44
N VAL A 37 -5.54 -7.65 10.55
CA VAL A 37 -5.46 -6.77 11.72
C VAL A 37 -6.35 -5.54 11.51
N ALA A 38 -6.34 -4.98 10.30
CA ALA A 38 -7.17 -3.85 9.94
C ALA A 38 -7.53 -3.85 8.46
N TYR A 39 -8.68 -3.27 8.15
CA TYR A 39 -9.07 -2.86 6.81
C TYR A 39 -8.90 -1.35 6.72
N LEU A 40 -8.24 -0.89 5.66
CA LEU A 40 -7.92 0.51 5.45
C LEU A 40 -8.52 0.94 4.13
N SER A 41 -9.17 2.10 4.12
CA SER A 41 -9.61 2.74 2.89
C SER A 41 -9.43 4.24 2.99
N GLU A 42 -9.15 4.86 1.86
CA GLU A 42 -9.08 6.32 1.75
C GLU A 42 -9.27 6.77 0.31
N ILE A 43 -10.02 7.85 0.11
CA ILE A 43 -10.22 8.45 -1.20
C ILE A 43 -8.93 9.18 -1.60
N LEU A 44 -8.44 8.94 -2.82
CA LEU A 44 -7.28 9.65 -3.35
C LEU A 44 -7.60 11.12 -3.57
N ASP A 45 -6.59 12.00 -3.49
CA ASP A 45 -6.79 13.42 -3.78
C ASP A 45 -7.27 13.63 -5.23
N PRO A 46 -8.04 14.69 -5.53
CA PRO A 46 -8.63 14.88 -6.85
C PRO A 46 -7.63 14.84 -8.01
N VAL A 47 -6.39 15.30 -7.78
CA VAL A 47 -5.32 15.23 -8.79
C VAL A 47 -4.93 13.78 -9.05
N ALA A 48 -4.73 13.01 -7.98
CA ALA A 48 -4.38 11.59 -8.10
C ALA A 48 -5.50 10.77 -8.74
N GLN A 49 -6.77 11.09 -8.50
CA GLN A 49 -7.90 10.45 -9.17
C GLN A 49 -7.90 10.64 -10.70
N GLY A 50 -7.29 11.72 -11.20
CA GLY A 50 -7.13 11.98 -12.63
C GLY A 50 -6.00 11.18 -13.30
N TRP A 51 -5.15 10.49 -12.54
CA TRP A 51 -4.02 9.73 -13.10
C TRP A 51 -4.43 8.34 -13.62
N PRO A 52 -3.60 7.72 -14.49
CA PRO A 52 -3.77 6.30 -14.83
C PRO A 52 -3.70 5.41 -13.59
N THR A 53 -4.44 4.31 -13.58
CA THR A 53 -4.54 3.37 -12.44
C THR A 53 -3.19 2.91 -11.90
N CYS A 54 -2.21 2.62 -12.76
CA CYS A 54 -0.86 2.24 -12.33
C CYS A 54 -0.15 3.36 -11.54
N ILE A 55 -0.39 4.62 -11.88
CA ILE A 55 0.17 5.77 -11.15
C ILE A 55 -0.63 6.04 -9.88
N GLN A 56 -1.96 5.86 -9.91
CA GLN A 56 -2.80 5.89 -8.70
C GLN A 56 -2.30 4.89 -7.64
N ALA A 57 -1.83 3.72 -8.08
CA ALA A 57 -1.28 2.70 -7.18
C ALA A 57 -0.10 3.22 -6.33
N ILE A 58 0.74 4.12 -6.87
CA ILE A 58 1.84 4.74 -6.12
C ILE A 58 1.28 5.59 -4.97
N ALA A 59 0.32 6.47 -5.28
CA ALA A 59 -0.31 7.32 -4.28
C ALA A 59 -1.06 6.50 -3.23
N ALA A 60 -1.78 5.46 -3.65
CA ALA A 60 -2.50 4.58 -2.75
C ALA A 60 -1.57 3.84 -1.79
N VAL A 61 -0.45 3.32 -2.29
CA VAL A 61 0.56 2.69 -1.43
C VAL A 61 1.13 3.69 -0.44
N ALA A 62 1.57 4.87 -0.88
CA ALA A 62 2.11 5.89 0.02
C ALA A 62 1.09 6.30 1.11
N LEU A 63 -0.18 6.47 0.72
CA LEU A 63 -1.26 6.85 1.62
C LEU A 63 -1.52 5.78 2.69
N LEU A 64 -1.62 4.51 2.28
CA LEU A 64 -1.93 3.41 3.18
C LEU A 64 -0.74 2.98 4.04
N VAL A 65 0.50 3.14 3.56
CA VAL A 65 1.70 2.98 4.39
C VAL A 65 1.66 3.97 5.56
N LYS A 66 1.47 5.26 5.26
CA LYS A 66 1.37 6.31 6.29
C LYS A 66 0.22 6.04 7.28
N LYS A 67 -0.90 5.50 6.80
CA LYS A 67 -2.04 5.14 7.67
C LYS A 67 -1.73 3.93 8.55
N SER A 68 -0.97 2.98 8.02
CA SER A 68 -0.55 1.76 8.72
C SER A 68 0.50 2.03 9.79
N GLU A 69 1.35 3.05 9.65
CA GLU A 69 2.36 3.44 10.65
C GLU A 69 1.78 3.61 12.06
N LYS A 70 0.57 4.18 12.16
CA LYS A 70 -0.14 4.37 13.44
C LYS A 70 -0.48 3.05 14.14
N ILE A 71 -0.65 1.97 13.37
CA ILE A 71 -1.01 0.63 13.87
C ILE A 71 0.26 -0.19 14.12
N MET A 72 1.28 -0.03 13.30
CA MET A 72 2.49 -0.85 13.34
C MET A 72 3.49 -0.43 14.41
N LEU A 73 3.40 0.79 14.96
CA LEU A 73 4.30 1.28 16.02
C LEU A 73 5.79 1.14 15.66
N GLY A 74 6.15 1.52 14.42
CA GLY A 74 7.54 1.51 13.94
C GLY A 74 8.10 0.13 13.57
N ARG A 75 7.24 -0.88 13.36
CA ARG A 75 7.66 -2.22 12.93
C ARG A 75 7.76 -2.34 11.41
N ALA A 76 8.52 -3.35 10.98
CA ALA A 76 8.73 -3.65 9.57
C ALA A 76 7.42 -3.99 8.84
N LEU A 77 7.32 -3.44 7.62
CA LEU A 77 6.15 -3.56 6.76
C LEU A 77 6.53 -4.11 5.40
N ILE A 78 5.79 -5.14 4.99
CA ILE A 78 5.86 -5.71 3.65
C ILE A 78 4.61 -5.26 2.90
N VAL A 79 4.78 -4.40 1.91
CA VAL A 79 3.69 -3.93 1.05
C VAL A 79 3.60 -4.80 -0.19
N SER A 80 2.40 -5.29 -0.47
CA SER A 80 2.10 -6.05 -1.67
C SER A 80 1.06 -5.32 -2.53
N SER A 81 1.39 -5.14 -3.80
CA SER A 81 0.52 -4.52 -4.80
C SER A 81 0.52 -5.33 -6.09
N PRO A 82 -0.58 -5.35 -6.86
CA PRO A 82 -0.58 -5.94 -8.20
C PRO A 82 0.29 -5.16 -9.20
N HIS A 83 0.78 -3.98 -8.82
CA HIS A 83 1.63 -3.13 -9.66
C HIS A 83 3.09 -3.16 -9.20
N GLN A 84 4.03 -3.04 -10.15
CA GLN A 84 5.47 -2.91 -9.85
C GLN A 84 5.82 -1.48 -9.43
N ILE A 85 5.44 -1.09 -8.22
CA ILE A 85 5.55 0.28 -7.70
C ILE A 85 6.96 0.86 -7.85
N ARG A 86 8.00 0.09 -7.50
CA ARG A 86 9.41 0.54 -7.61
C ARG A 86 9.80 0.87 -9.05
N ALA A 87 9.40 0.04 -10.01
CA ALA A 87 9.67 0.26 -11.43
C ALA A 87 8.86 1.45 -11.96
N LEU A 88 7.59 1.59 -11.54
CA LEU A 88 6.72 2.70 -11.92
C LEU A 88 7.27 4.05 -11.46
N LEU A 89 7.74 4.14 -10.21
CA LEU A 89 8.39 5.33 -9.66
C LEU A 89 9.63 5.73 -10.49
N ARG A 90 10.52 4.78 -10.76
CA ARG A 90 11.78 5.09 -11.46
C ARG A 90 11.63 5.42 -12.94
N GLN A 91 10.63 4.84 -13.63
CA GLN A 91 10.57 4.88 -15.10
C GLN A 91 9.40 5.66 -15.68
N LYS A 92 8.27 5.74 -14.97
CA LYS A 92 6.99 6.21 -15.56
C LYS A 92 6.34 7.35 -14.79
N ALA A 93 6.73 7.56 -13.54
CA ALA A 93 6.14 8.53 -12.64
C ALA A 93 6.35 9.99 -13.10
N GLY A 94 7.55 10.34 -13.60
CA GLY A 94 7.90 11.72 -13.95
C GLY A 94 7.02 12.38 -15.04
N ARG A 95 6.30 11.60 -15.85
CA ARG A 95 5.33 12.15 -16.83
C ARG A 95 4.06 12.68 -16.16
N TRP A 96 3.67 12.12 -15.02
CA TRP A 96 2.39 12.36 -14.36
C TRP A 96 2.54 13.12 -13.04
N LEU A 97 3.70 13.01 -12.40
CA LEU A 97 3.99 13.55 -11.08
C LEU A 97 4.89 14.76 -11.22
N THR A 98 4.60 15.80 -10.45
CA THR A 98 5.54 16.90 -10.26
C THR A 98 6.77 16.41 -9.50
N ASP A 99 7.92 17.05 -9.66
CA ASP A 99 9.16 16.67 -8.96
C ASP A 99 8.98 16.59 -7.45
N SER A 100 8.20 17.52 -6.87
CA SER A 100 7.85 17.50 -5.45
C SER A 100 7.08 16.24 -5.02
N ARG A 101 6.11 15.77 -5.82
CA ARG A 101 5.36 14.53 -5.52
C ARG A 101 6.23 13.30 -5.75
N LEU A 102 7.08 13.33 -6.79
CA LEU A 102 8.01 12.24 -7.08
C LEU A 102 8.99 12.03 -5.93
N LEU A 103 9.72 13.09 -5.53
CA LEU A 103 10.67 13.05 -4.40
C LEU A 103 10.00 12.60 -3.11
N LYS A 104 8.78 13.10 -2.84
CA LYS A 104 8.00 12.68 -1.67
C LYS A 104 7.73 11.18 -1.69
N TYR A 105 7.28 10.63 -2.81
CA TYR A 105 6.98 9.19 -2.90
C TYR A 105 8.24 8.33 -2.91
N GLU A 106 9.33 8.78 -3.53
CA GLU A 106 10.61 8.07 -3.48
C GLU A 106 11.14 7.99 -2.04
N SER A 107 11.15 9.11 -1.32
CA SER A 107 11.57 9.14 0.08
C SER A 107 10.70 8.24 0.97
N MET A 108 9.37 8.23 0.75
CA MET A 108 8.45 7.39 1.53
C MET A 108 8.54 5.89 1.19
N LEU A 109 8.81 5.53 -0.06
CA LEU A 109 8.62 4.17 -0.57
C LEU A 109 9.92 3.43 -0.93
N LEU A 110 10.97 4.16 -1.28
CA LEU A 110 12.25 3.59 -1.69
C LEU A 110 13.31 3.72 -0.58
N ASP A 111 13.30 4.84 0.15
CA ASP A 111 14.32 5.15 1.16
C ASP A 111 13.94 4.72 2.58
N HIS A 112 12.75 4.13 2.76
CA HIS A 112 12.28 3.69 4.07
C HIS A 112 12.89 2.31 4.43
N PRO A 113 13.77 2.22 5.46
CA PRO A 113 14.56 1.02 5.75
C PRO A 113 13.70 -0.18 6.15
N ASP A 114 12.63 0.05 6.90
CA ASP A 114 11.73 -1.00 7.38
C ASP A 114 10.60 -1.35 6.39
N LEU A 115 10.67 -0.86 5.15
CA LEU A 115 9.64 -1.05 4.13
C LEU A 115 10.15 -1.91 2.97
N VAL A 116 9.52 -3.07 2.79
CA VAL A 116 9.76 -3.93 1.63
C VAL A 116 8.54 -3.87 0.71
N ILE A 117 8.76 -3.52 -0.55
CA ILE A 117 7.70 -3.48 -1.55
C ILE A 117 7.84 -4.68 -2.48
N THR A 118 6.80 -5.51 -2.52
CA THR A 118 6.68 -6.69 -3.36
C THR A 118 5.54 -6.53 -4.35
N THR A 119 5.63 -7.23 -5.48
CA THR A 119 4.53 -7.34 -6.44
C THR A 119 3.91 -8.72 -6.32
N ASP A 120 2.59 -8.79 -6.15
CA ASP A 120 1.84 -10.03 -6.04
C ASP A 120 0.62 -10.00 -6.94
N ASN A 121 0.56 -10.96 -7.87
CA ASN A 121 -0.49 -11.08 -8.86
C ASN A 121 -1.50 -12.21 -8.51
N THR A 122 -1.30 -12.91 -7.38
CA THR A 122 -1.88 -14.26 -7.16
C THR A 122 -3.19 -14.31 -6.35
N LEU A 123 -4.00 -13.24 -6.41
CA LEU A 123 -5.15 -12.86 -5.54
C LEU A 123 -4.73 -11.91 -4.41
N ASN A 124 -5.03 -10.62 -4.62
CA ASN A 124 -4.93 -9.63 -3.58
C ASN A 124 -6.19 -9.67 -2.68
N PRO A 125 -6.07 -9.92 -1.35
CA PRO A 125 -7.23 -9.98 -0.44
C PRO A 125 -8.07 -8.70 -0.42
N VAL A 126 -7.50 -7.56 -0.85
CA VAL A 126 -8.22 -6.29 -1.00
C VAL A 126 -9.35 -6.36 -2.02
N GLN A 127 -9.24 -7.21 -3.05
CA GLN A 127 -10.26 -7.34 -4.11
C GLN A 127 -11.62 -7.83 -3.59
N PHE A 128 -11.67 -8.43 -2.39
CA PHE A 128 -12.90 -8.87 -1.75
C PHE A 128 -13.61 -7.77 -0.95
N LEU A 129 -13.05 -6.56 -0.85
CA LEU A 129 -13.65 -5.44 -0.10
C LEU A 129 -14.76 -4.72 -0.86
N ASN A 130 -14.81 -4.81 -2.20
CA ASN A 130 -15.75 -4.07 -3.05
C ASN A 130 -17.00 -4.87 -3.47
N LYS A 131 -17.33 -5.94 -2.74
CA LYS A 131 -18.44 -6.86 -3.08
C LYS A 131 -19.55 -6.90 -2.02
N VAL A 132 -19.88 -5.76 -1.42
CA VAL A 132 -21.07 -5.63 -0.55
C VAL A 132 -22.01 -4.60 -1.13
#